data_AF-A0A9D8WM96-F1
#
_entry.id   AF-A0A9D8WM96-F1
#
_cell.length_a   1.000
_cell.length_b   1.000
_cell.length_c   1.000
_cell.angle_alpha   90.00
_cell.angle_beta   90.00
_cell.angle_gamma   90.00
#
_symmetry.space_group_name_H-M   'P 1'
#
loop_
_entity.id
_entity.type
_entity.pdbx_description
1 polymer ?
#
loop_
_entity_poly.entity_id
_entity_poly.type
_entity_poly.pdbx_seq_one_letter_code
_entity_poly.pdbx_strand_id
1 'polypeptide(L)'
;EDVAGLDDLEAKWKAFGWEVITANGHCFKCIEKAFTEAREQGGKGKPVMILFRTEMGHGVDFMAGTHKWHGKNPSPEQCEEAMKQLEETMGDF
;
A
#
# COMPACT_ATOMS: atom_id res chain seq x y z
N GLU A 1 10.58 -17.33 9.45
CA GLU A 1 9.55 -17.18 10.49
C GLU A 1 8.26 -16.77 9.78
N ASP A 2 7.20 -17.56 9.93
CA ASP A 2 5.86 -17.10 9.58
C ASP A 2 5.47 -16.06 10.62
N VAL A 3 5.31 -14.81 10.18
CA VAL A 3 4.71 -13.77 11.02
C VAL A 3 3.31 -14.28 11.36
N ALA A 4 3.03 -14.43 12.66
CA ALA A 4 1.76 -14.93 13.18
C ALA A 4 0.59 -14.33 12.39
N GLY A 5 -0.20 -15.21 11.78
CA GLY A 5 -1.18 -14.88 10.75
C GLY A 5 -1.94 -13.62 11.07
N LEU A 6 -1.73 -12.58 10.25
CA LEU A 6 -2.66 -11.48 10.16
C LEU A 6 -3.94 -12.08 9.59
N ASP A 7 -4.83 -12.52 10.48
CA ASP A 7 -6.22 -12.85 10.17
C ASP A 7 -6.88 -11.71 9.38
N ASP A 8 -8.12 -11.93 8.91
CA ASP A 8 -8.93 -10.91 8.23
C ASP A 8 -8.89 -9.56 8.97
N LEU A 9 -8.01 -8.67 8.50
CA LEU A 9 -7.73 -7.39 9.13
C LEU A 9 -8.95 -6.48 9.09
N GLU A 10 -9.75 -6.58 8.03
CA GLU A 10 -10.99 -5.84 7.89
C GLU A 10 -11.97 -6.26 9.00
N ALA A 11 -12.16 -7.55 9.21
CA ALA A 11 -12.99 -8.07 10.29
C ALA A 11 -12.48 -7.63 11.68
N LYS A 12 -11.16 -7.64 11.89
CA LYS A 12 -10.56 -7.21 13.15
C LYS A 12 -10.88 -5.74 13.44
N TRP A 13 -10.67 -4.83 12.50
CA TRP A 13 -10.97 -3.41 12.68
C TRP A 13 -12.47 -3.15 12.89
N LYS A 14 -13.33 -3.85 12.13
CA LYS A 14 -14.78 -3.80 12.33
C LYS A 14 -15.19 -4.25 13.74
N ALA A 15 -14.56 -5.27 14.29
CA ALA A 15 -14.82 -5.74 15.65
C ALA A 15 -14.45 -4.69 16.73
N PHE A 16 -13.46 -3.84 16.46
CA PHE A 16 -13.13 -2.68 17.30
C PHE A 16 -14.02 -1.45 17.04
N GLY A 17 -15.07 -1.58 16.24
CA GLY A 17 -16.04 -0.52 15.98
C GLY A 17 -15.65 0.49 14.91
N TRP A 18 -14.63 0.18 14.10
CA TRP A 18 -14.21 1.03 12.98
C TRP A 18 -15.06 0.79 11.74
N GLU A 19 -15.27 1.86 10.97
CA GLU A 19 -15.64 1.72 9.56
C GLU A 19 -14.39 1.38 8.75
N VAL A 20 -14.47 0.44 7.81
CA VAL A 20 -13.29 -0.02 7.06
C VAL A 20 -13.55 0.10 5.57
N ILE A 21 -12.70 0.87 4.89
CA ILE A 21 -12.72 1.08 3.45
C ILE A 21 -11.51 0.36 2.86
N THR A 22 -11.74 -0.67 2.04
CA THR A 22 -10.66 -1.41 1.38
C THR A 22 -10.44 -0.89 -0.04
N ALA A 23 -9.20 -0.57 -0.40
CA ALA A 23 -8.87 0.00 -1.72
C ALA A 23 -7.53 -0.51 -2.26
N ASN A 24 -7.33 -0.42 -3.58
CA ASN A 24 -6.04 -0.69 -4.21
C ASN A 24 -5.08 0.49 -3.98
N GLY A 25 -3.97 0.24 -3.28
CA GLY A 25 -2.96 1.24 -2.94
C GLY A 25 -2.00 1.60 -4.07
N HIS A 26 -2.11 0.96 -5.24
CA HIS A 26 -1.33 1.26 -6.45
C HIS A 26 -2.17 1.93 -7.55
N CYS A 27 -3.37 2.39 -7.20
CA CYS A 27 -4.31 3.02 -8.11
C CYS A 27 -4.71 4.40 -7.57
N PHE A 28 -4.16 5.47 -8.14
CA PHE A 28 -4.43 6.84 -7.69
C PHE A 28 -5.92 7.18 -7.62
N LYS A 29 -6.70 6.78 -8.63
CA LYS A 29 -8.17 6.98 -8.62
C LYS A 29 -8.85 6.23 -7.48
N CYS A 30 -8.37 5.03 -7.14
CA CYS A 30 -8.89 4.21 -6.06
C CYS A 30 -8.56 4.84 -4.69
N ILE A 31 -7.35 5.40 -4.55
CA ILE A 31 -6.90 6.13 -3.37
C ILE A 31 -7.74 7.38 -3.16
N GLU A 32 -7.89 8.21 -4.19
CA GLU A 32 -8.71 9.43 -4.13
C GLU A 32 -10.16 9.14 -3.74
N LYS A 33 -10.75 8.09 -4.33
CA LYS A 33 -12.08 7.62 -3.97
C LYS A 33 -12.16 7.19 -2.50
N ALA A 34 -11.19 6.41 -2.03
CA ALA A 34 -11.16 5.93 -0.65
C ALA A 34 -11.07 7.09 0.36
N PHE A 35 -10.26 8.11 0.09
CA PHE A 35 -10.20 9.32 0.91
C PHE A 35 -11.49 10.14 0.86
N THR A 36 -12.12 10.22 -0.31
CA THR A 36 -13.41 10.92 -0.45
C THR A 36 -14.49 10.25 0.39
N GLU A 37 -14.61 8.92 0.28
CA GLU A 37 -15.52 8.11 1.09
C GLU A 37 -15.20 8.22 2.59
N ALA A 38 -13.91 8.15 2.98
CA ALA A 38 -13.52 8.29 4.37
C ALA A 38 -13.90 9.66 4.96
N ARG A 39 -13.76 10.74 4.17
CA ARG A 39 -14.20 12.08 4.57
C ARG A 39 -15.71 12.15 4.73
N GLU A 40 -16.47 11.53 3.84
CA GLU A 40 -17.93 11.45 3.94
C GLU A 40 -18.39 10.66 5.17
N GLN A 41 -17.63 9.65 5.60
CA GLN A 41 -17.92 8.87 6.80
C GLN A 41 -17.40 9.51 8.11
N GLY A 42 -16.50 10.48 8.00
CA GLY A 42 -15.96 11.22 9.14
C GLY A 42 -17.03 11.95 9.96
N GLY A 43 -16.81 12.04 11.28
CA GLY A 43 -17.70 12.77 12.19
C GLY A 43 -19.02 12.06 12.54
N LYS A 44 -19.25 10.83 12.03
CA LYS A 44 -20.47 10.04 12.29
C LYS A 44 -20.39 9.10 13.49
N GLY A 45 -19.53 9.43 14.47
CA GLY A 45 -19.41 8.68 15.73
C GLY A 45 -18.61 7.37 15.66
N LYS A 46 -18.02 7.03 14.51
CA LYS A 46 -17.06 5.93 14.37
C LYS A 46 -15.76 6.41 13.71
N PRO A 47 -14.59 5.91 14.13
CA PRO A 47 -13.35 6.12 13.38
C PRO A 47 -13.38 5.35 12.05
N VAL A 48 -12.63 5.84 11.06
CA VAL A 48 -12.56 5.26 9.71
C VAL A 48 -11.14 4.76 9.43
N MET A 49 -11.01 3.52 8.98
CA MET A 49 -9.77 2.88 8.54
C MET A 49 -9.80 2.73 7.02
N ILE A 50 -8.78 3.24 6.33
CA ILE A 50 -8.56 2.89 4.93
C ILE A 50 -7.52 1.78 4.88
N LEU A 51 -7.92 0.57 4.48
CA LEU A 51 -7.06 -0.59 4.35
C LEU A 51 -6.61 -0.73 2.89
N PHE A 52 -5.44 -0.17 2.58
CA PHE A 52 -4.86 -0.29 1.25
C PHE A 52 -4.25 -1.68 1.02
N ARG A 53 -4.61 -2.31 -0.10
CA ARG A 53 -3.91 -3.48 -0.64
C ARG A 53 -2.72 -3.00 -1.44
N THR A 54 -1.53 -3.35 -0.98
CA THR A 54 -0.25 -2.98 -1.61
C THR A 54 0.60 -4.22 -1.84
N GLU A 55 1.65 -4.01 -2.63
CA GLU A 55 2.70 -4.97 -2.91
C GLU A 55 4.02 -4.26 -2.58
N MET A 56 4.80 -4.86 -1.68
CA MET A 56 6.10 -4.30 -1.33
C MET A 56 7.06 -4.48 -2.51
N GLY A 57 7.76 -3.41 -2.87
CA GLY A 57 8.63 -3.39 -4.06
C GLY A 57 7.87 -3.26 -5.38
N HIS A 58 6.60 -2.86 -5.36
CA HIS A 58 5.79 -2.67 -6.56
C HIS A 58 6.49 -1.79 -7.61
N GLY A 59 6.40 -2.20 -8.88
CA GLY A 59 7.03 -1.51 -10.01
C GLY A 59 8.45 -1.97 -10.32
N VAL A 60 9.08 -2.80 -9.48
CA VAL A 60 10.41 -3.37 -9.73
C VAL A 60 10.39 -4.88 -9.53
N ASP A 61 10.59 -5.64 -10.61
CA ASP A 61 10.39 -7.10 -10.67
C ASP A 61 11.18 -7.91 -9.62
N PHE A 62 12.45 -7.55 -9.39
CA PHE A 62 13.33 -8.24 -8.45
C PHE A 62 13.11 -7.78 -7.00
N MET A 63 12.33 -6.71 -6.79
CA MET A 63 11.94 -6.22 -5.47
C MET A 63 10.52 -6.62 -5.07
N ALA A 64 9.62 -6.75 -6.04
CA ALA A 64 8.21 -7.04 -5.83
C ALA A 64 8.00 -8.39 -5.12
N GLY A 65 7.10 -8.41 -4.14
CA GLY A 65 6.61 -9.64 -3.52
C GLY A 65 7.61 -10.38 -2.60
N THR A 66 8.74 -9.75 -2.24
CA THR A 66 9.79 -10.40 -1.43
C THR A 66 10.25 -9.54 -0.25
N HIS A 67 10.36 -10.14 0.94
CA HIS A 67 10.83 -9.49 2.17
C HIS A 67 12.31 -9.04 2.13
N LYS A 68 13.09 -9.54 1.16
CA LYS A 68 14.54 -9.29 1.05
C LYS A 68 14.90 -7.80 0.98
N TRP A 69 14.00 -6.97 0.49
CA TRP A 69 14.21 -5.55 0.26
C TRP A 69 13.64 -4.65 1.37
N HIS A 70 13.12 -5.22 2.45
CA HIS A 70 12.57 -4.44 3.57
C HIS A 70 13.59 -3.49 4.22
N GLY A 71 14.86 -3.89 4.30
CA GLY A 71 15.92 -3.09 4.91
C GLY A 71 17.26 -3.18 4.18
N LYS A 72 17.25 -3.62 2.91
CA LYS A 72 18.46 -3.80 2.10
C LYS A 72 18.51 -2.72 1.03
N ASN A 73 19.66 -2.07 0.90
CA ASN A 73 19.89 -1.09 -0.16
C ASN A 73 20.28 -1.78 -1.48
N PRO A 74 19.82 -1.29 -2.64
CA PRO A 74 20.30 -1.74 -3.94
C PRO A 74 21.74 -1.31 -4.16
N SER A 75 22.51 -2.13 -4.90
CA SER A 75 23.77 -1.69 -5.48
C SER A 75 23.53 -0.63 -6.57
N PRO A 76 24.56 0.12 -7.01
CA PRO A 76 24.41 1.08 -8.11
C PRO A 76 23.79 0.48 -9.38
N GLU A 77 24.24 -0.72 -9.78
CA GLU A 77 23.72 -1.44 -10.95
C GLU A 77 22.25 -1.82 -10.78
N GLN A 78 21.85 -2.27 -9.58
CA GLN A 78 20.46 -2.59 -9.27
C GLN A 78 19.57 -1.33 -9.21
N CYS A 79 20.13 -0.20 -8.80
CA CYS A 79 19.42 1.07 -8.81
C CYS A 79 19.10 1.48 -10.25
N GLU A 80 20.10 1.46 -11.15
CA GLU A 80 19.91 1.75 -12.57
C GLU A 80 18.87 0.83 -13.21
N GLU A 81 18.89 -0.47 -12.87
CA GLU A 81 17.91 -1.42 -13.39
C GLU A 81 16.51 -1.18 -12.85
N ALA A 82 16.37 -0.87 -11.56
CA ALA A 82 15.07 -0.50 -10.97
C ALA A 82 14.49 0.75 -11.64
N MET A 83 15.31 1.78 -11.89
CA MET A 83 14.85 3.03 -12.50
C MET A 83 14.31 2.84 -13.91
N LYS A 84 14.86 1.90 -14.70
CA LYS A 84 14.33 1.59 -16.05
C LYS A 84 12.94 0.97 -16.02
N GLN A 85 12.54 0.35 -14.91
CA GLN A 85 11.23 -0.31 -14.77
C GLN A 85 10.14 0.66 -14.28
N LEU A 86 10.54 1.78 -13.69
CA LEU A 86 9.61 2.80 -13.20
C LEU A 86 9.30 3.80 -14.32
N GLU A 87 8.02 4.06 -14.54
CA GLU A 87 7.60 5.08 -15.49
C GLU A 87 8.02 6.48 -14.99
N GLU A 88 8.75 7.21 -15.84
CA GLU A 88 9.11 8.59 -15.58
C GLU A 88 7.87 9.49 -15.70
N THR A 89 7.52 10.18 -14.62
CA THR A 89 6.29 10.99 -14.58
C THR A 89 6.52 12.49 -14.75
N MET A 90 7.73 13.01 -14.46
CA MET A 90 7.97 14.46 -14.38
C MET A 90 9.24 14.96 -15.08
N GLY A 91 9.97 14.11 -15.81
CA GLY A 91 11.19 14.54 -16.50
C GLY A 91 12.38 14.79 -15.56
N ASP A 92 12.30 14.26 -14.33
CA ASP A 92 13.15 14.63 -13.19
C ASP A 92 14.23 13.59 -12.86
N PHE A 93 14.47 12.61 -13.75
CA PHE A 93 15.46 11.55 -13.58
C PHE A 93 16.38 11.36 -14.79
#